data_AF-A0A0M1IW32-F1
#
_entry.id   AF-A0A0M1IW32-F1
#
_cell.length_a   1.000
_cell.length_b   1.000
_cell.length_c   1.000
_cell.angle_alpha   90.00
_cell.angle_beta   90.00
_cell.angle_gamma   90.00
#
_symmetry.space_group_name_H-M   'P 1'
#
loop_
_entity.id
_entity.type
_entity.pdbx_description
1 polymer ?
#
loop_
_entity_poly.entity_id
_entity_poly.type
_entity_poly.pdbx_seq_one_letter_code
_entity_poly.pdbx_strand_id
1 'polypeptide(L)'
;MFGNPETTTGGRALKFYSSIRLDIRKIDIIKTGENILGSRVRVKVTKNKVAPPFKKVEFDIMYNEGISKEGSLIDIAVNEEVIEKSGAWFSYKDIRLG
;
A
#
# COMPACT_ATOMS: atom_id res chain seq x y z
N MET A 1 19.85 14.53 19.26
CA MET A 1 18.58 13.81 19.52
C MET A 1 18.71 12.43 18.89
N PHE A 2 18.65 11.33 19.66
CA PHE A 2 18.83 9.97 19.12
C PHE A 2 17.51 9.42 18.57
N GLY A 3 17.52 8.88 17.34
CA GLY A 3 16.38 8.18 16.74
C GLY A 3 15.44 9.06 15.89
N ASN A 4 14.32 8.46 15.45
CA ASN A 4 13.29 9.15 14.65
C ASN A 4 12.53 10.17 15.52
N PRO A 5 12.47 11.47 15.15
CA PRO A 5 11.78 12.51 15.91
C PRO A 5 10.25 12.46 15.83
N GLU A 6 9.66 11.63 14.95
CA GLU A 6 8.21 11.57 14.78
C GLU A 6 7.50 10.98 16.01
N THR A 7 6.51 11.70 16.53
CA THR A 7 5.66 11.27 17.65
C THR A 7 4.18 11.44 17.32
N THR A 8 3.31 10.68 17.99
CA THR A 8 1.84 10.80 17.85
C THR A 8 1.30 11.64 19.00
N THR A 9 0.35 12.54 18.71
CA THR A 9 -0.35 13.33 19.72
C THR A 9 -1.19 12.45 20.67
N GLY A 10 -1.61 13.00 21.81
CA GLY A 10 -2.41 12.25 22.80
C GLY A 10 -1.59 11.41 23.79
N GLY A 11 -0.30 11.72 23.95
CA GLY A 11 0.57 11.08 24.94
C GLY A 11 0.93 9.63 24.60
N ARG A 12 1.19 8.81 25.63
CA ARG A 12 1.73 7.45 25.46
C ARG A 12 0.68 6.34 25.53
N ALA A 13 -0.52 6.62 26.04
CA ALA A 13 -1.54 5.60 26.28
C ALA A 13 -1.90 4.83 24.99
N LEU A 14 -2.21 5.54 23.91
CA LEU A 14 -2.57 4.92 22.62
C LEU A 14 -1.49 3.97 22.09
N LYS A 15 -0.21 4.27 22.32
CA LYS A 15 0.91 3.40 21.91
C LYS A 15 0.87 2.05 22.61
N PHE A 16 0.43 1.96 23.86
CA PHE A 16 0.39 0.71 24.62
C PHE A 16 -0.93 -0.06 24.46
N TYR A 17 -2.06 0.66 24.49
CA TYR A 17 -3.39 0.06 24.42
C TYR A 17 -3.78 -0.42 23.02
N SER A 18 -3.30 0.22 21.95
CA SER A 18 -3.55 -0.24 20.56
C SER A 18 -3.08 -1.69 20.33
N SER A 19 -3.93 -2.51 19.71
CA SER A 19 -3.53 -3.85 19.25
C SER A 19 -2.71 -3.81 17.97
N ILE A 20 -3.03 -2.86 17.08
CA ILE A 20 -2.38 -2.66 15.79
C ILE A 20 -2.06 -1.17 15.64
N ARG A 21 -0.88 -0.84 15.11
CA ARG A 21 -0.51 0.52 14.69
C ARG A 21 0.03 0.49 13.27
N LEU A 22 -0.47 1.41 12.45
CA LEU A 22 -0.11 1.57 11.05
C LEU A 22 0.57 2.94 10.89
N ASP A 23 1.73 2.95 10.24
CA ASP A 23 2.40 4.16 9.76
C ASP A 23 2.15 4.25 8.26
N ILE A 24 1.41 5.28 7.83
CA ILE A 24 0.99 5.50 6.45
C ILE A 24 1.78 6.68 5.86
N ARG A 25 2.42 6.46 4.71
CA ARG A 25 3.21 7.48 4.02
C ARG A 25 2.90 7.49 2.53
N LYS A 26 2.64 8.68 2.00
CA LYS A 26 2.59 8.89 0.54
C LYS A 26 4.02 8.75 0.00
N ILE A 27 4.18 7.91 -1.02
CA ILE A 27 5.48 7.66 -1.66
C ILE A 27 5.55 8.29 -3.06
N ASP A 28 4.44 8.32 -3.78
CA ASP A 28 4.40 8.89 -5.13
C ASP A 28 3.03 9.48 -5.47
N ILE A 29 2.97 10.22 -6.57
CA ILE A 29 1.78 10.86 -7.11
C ILE A 29 1.43 10.15 -8.43
N ILE A 30 0.20 9.66 -8.53
CA ILE A 30 -0.31 9.05 -9.76
C ILE A 30 -0.85 10.15 -10.65
N LYS A 31 -0.28 10.28 -11.86
CA LYS A 31 -0.64 11.31 -12.84
C LYS A 31 -0.96 10.70 -14.19
N THR A 32 -1.90 11.33 -14.90
CA THR A 32 -2.16 11.08 -16.32
C THR A 32 -2.05 12.41 -17.05
N GLY A 33 -0.97 12.56 -17.84
CA GLY A 33 -0.62 13.85 -18.43
C GLY A 33 -0.34 14.89 -17.33
N GLU A 34 -1.09 16.00 -17.36
CA GLU A 34 -1.00 17.05 -16.35
C GLU A 34 -1.92 16.82 -15.13
N ASN A 35 -2.88 15.90 -15.24
CA ASN A 35 -3.87 15.67 -14.19
C ASN A 35 -3.33 14.71 -13.12
N ILE A 36 -3.49 15.11 -11.85
CA ILE A 36 -3.18 14.27 -10.70
C ILE A 36 -4.41 13.43 -10.37
N LEU A 37 -4.33 12.12 -10.60
CA LEU A 37 -5.43 11.18 -10.38
C LEU A 37 -5.40 10.56 -8.99
N GLY A 38 -4.24 10.47 -8.35
CA GLY A 38 -4.13 9.80 -7.07
C GLY A 38 -2.75 9.86 -6.42
N SER A 39 -2.55 9.03 -5.42
CA SER A 39 -1.32 8.90 -4.67
C SER A 39 -1.00 7.43 -4.43
N ARG A 40 0.24 7.03 -4.70
CA ARG A 40 0.76 5.74 -4.25
C ARG A 40 1.20 5.84 -2.80
N VAL A 41 0.72 4.93 -1.97
CA VAL A 41 0.86 5.00 -0.52
C VAL A 41 1.49 3.71 -0.01
N ARG A 42 2.42 3.85 0.94
CA ARG A 42 3.05 2.76 1.67
C ARG A 42 2.55 2.76 3.10
N VAL A 43 2.10 1.61 3.57
CA VAL A 43 1.70 1.39 4.97
C VAL A 43 2.65 0.38 5.62
N LYS A 44 3.22 0.75 6.76
CA LYS A 44 4.04 -0.13 7.60
C LYS A 44 3.30 -0.46 8.90
N VAL A 45 3.22 -1.75 9.22
CA VAL A 45 2.67 -2.21 10.49
C VAL A 45 3.72 -2.02 11.59
N THR A 46 3.64 -0.93 12.35
CA THR A 46 4.65 -0.60 13.38
C THR A 46 4.42 -1.35 14.69
N LYS A 47 3.18 -1.77 14.96
CA LYS A 47 2.82 -2.63 16.09
C LYS A 47 1.74 -3.60 15.63
N ASN A 48 1.88 -4.87 16.02
CA ASN A 48 0.88 -5.90 15.79
C ASN A 48 0.90 -6.87 16.97
N LYS A 49 -0.24 -7.03 17.67
CA LYS A 49 -0.41 -7.99 18.77
C LYS A 49 -1.05 -9.32 18.33
N VAL A 50 -1.51 -9.43 17.08
CA VAL A 50 -2.24 -10.63 16.59
C VAL A 50 -1.46 -11.43 15.55
N ALA A 51 -0.49 -10.82 14.88
CA ALA A 51 0.35 -11.46 13.86
C ALA A 51 1.74 -10.81 13.81
N PRO A 52 2.70 -11.34 13.02
CA PRO A 52 4.03 -10.74 12.91
C PRO A 52 4.00 -9.25 12.52
N PRO A 53 4.67 -8.35 13.28
CA PRO A 53 4.75 -6.93 12.99
C PRO A 53 5.76 -6.61 11.87
N PHE A 54 5.85 -5.33 11.50
CA PHE A 54 6.83 -4.73 10.58
C PHE A 54 6.70 -5.09 9.10
N LYS A 55 5.65 -5.83 8.73
CA LYS A 55 5.24 -5.98 7.34
C LYS A 55 4.89 -4.62 6.73
N LYS A 56 5.14 -4.49 5.42
CA LYS A 56 4.84 -3.32 4.61
C LYS A 56 3.90 -3.74 3.49
N VAL A 57 3.03 -2.83 3.10
CA VAL A 57 2.18 -2.97 1.92
C VAL A 57 2.16 -1.65 1.18
N GLU A 58 2.03 -1.73 -0.14
CA GLU A 58 1.87 -0.58 -1.02
C GLU A 58 0.59 -0.74 -1.81
N PHE A 59 -0.14 0.35 -1.97
CA PHE A 59 -1.36 0.39 -2.76
C PHE A 59 -1.63 1.82 -3.24
N ASP A 60 -2.48 1.91 -4.24
CA ASP A 60 -2.86 3.16 -4.86
C ASP A 60 -4.16 3.70 -4.26
N ILE A 61 -4.15 4.99 -3.96
CA ILE A 61 -5.33 5.75 -3.53
C ILE A 61 -5.68 6.74 -4.64
N MET A 62 -6.77 6.45 -5.35
CA MET A 62 -7.34 7.31 -6.38
C MET A 62 -8.21 8.38 -5.75
N TYR A 63 -8.08 9.63 -6.20
CA TYR A 63 -8.94 10.71 -5.71
C TYR A 63 -10.38 10.47 -6.18
N ASN A 64 -11.35 10.71 -5.29
CA ASN A 64 -12.79 10.46 -5.48
C ASN A 64 -13.25 8.99 -5.55
N GLU A 65 -12.33 8.01 -5.62
CA GLU A 65 -12.67 6.58 -5.64
C GLU A 65 -12.14 5.83 -4.40
N GLY A 66 -11.03 6.30 -3.82
CA GLY A 66 -10.41 5.68 -2.66
C GLY A 66 -9.36 4.63 -3.03
N ILE A 67 -9.27 3.54 -2.27
CA ILE A 67 -8.26 2.50 -2.50
C ILE A 67 -8.63 1.70 -3.74
N SER A 68 -7.74 1.64 -4.72
CA SER A 68 -7.92 0.83 -5.93
C SER A 68 -7.73 -0.66 -5.60
N LYS A 69 -8.84 -1.40 -5.48
CA LYS A 69 -8.83 -2.82 -5.15
C LYS A 69 -8.37 -3.65 -6.33
N GLU A 70 -8.82 -3.28 -7.51
CA GLU A 70 -8.55 -3.95 -8.78
C GLU A 70 -7.07 -3.82 -9.14
N GLY A 71 -6.48 -2.62 -8.98
CA GLY A 71 -5.05 -2.41 -9.19
C GLY A 71 -4.21 -3.22 -8.20
N SER A 72 -4.59 -3.19 -6.92
CA SER A 72 -3.90 -3.98 -5.88
C SER A 72 -3.99 -5.48 -6.13
N LEU A 73 -5.13 -5.96 -6.65
CA LEU A 73 -5.33 -7.37 -6.97
C LEU A 73 -4.43 -7.81 -8.13
N ILE A 74 -4.32 -7.01 -9.18
CA ILE A 74 -3.45 -7.30 -10.33
C ILE A 74 -1.99 -7.32 -9.87
N ASP A 75 -1.56 -6.34 -9.06
CA ASP A 75 -0.19 -6.29 -8.53
C ASP A 75 0.15 -7.56 -7.71
N ILE A 76 -0.77 -8.00 -6.84
CA ILE A 76 -0.59 -9.24 -6.08
C ILE A 76 -0.57 -10.45 -7.01
N ALA A 77 -1.48 -10.53 -7.98
CA ALA A 77 -1.57 -11.66 -8.90
C ALA A 77 -0.32 -11.79 -9.79
N VAL A 78 0.30 -10.68 -10.17
CA VAL A 78 1.57 -10.68 -10.90
C VAL A 78 2.73 -11.11 -9.99
N ASN A 79 2.77 -10.62 -8.74
CA ASN A 79 3.81 -10.98 -7.78
C ASN A 79 3.76 -12.46 -7.35
N GLU A 80 2.56 -13.04 -7.28
CA GLU A 80 2.33 -14.45 -6.94
C GLU A 80 2.33 -15.37 -8.19
N GLU A 81 2.77 -14.85 -9.35
CA GLU A 81 2.88 -15.60 -10.62
C GLU A 81 1.56 -16.24 -11.10
N VAL A 82 0.43 -15.69 -10.65
CA VAL A 82 -0.92 -16.09 -11.09
C VAL A 82 -1.27 -15.48 -12.45
N ILE A 83 -0.78 -14.26 -12.70
CA ILE A 83 -0.89 -13.55 -13.99
C ILE A 83 0.51 -13.34 -14.54
N GLU A 84 0.73 -13.71 -15.80
CA GLU A 84 1.97 -13.48 -16.50
C GLU A 84 1.99 -12.10 -17.14
N LYS A 85 3.09 -11.35 -16.94
CA LYS A 85 3.30 -10.05 -17.56
C LYS A 85 4.36 -10.15 -18.66
N SER A 86 3.93 -10.03 -19.92
CA SER A 86 4.80 -10.00 -21.10
C SER A 86 4.90 -8.58 -21.63
N GLY A 87 5.82 -7.80 -21.07
CA GLY A 87 6.00 -6.38 -21.41
C GLY A 87 4.82 -5.53 -20.92
N ALA A 88 4.02 -5.00 -21.86
CA ALA A 88 2.82 -4.23 -21.56
C ALA A 88 1.54 -5.09 -21.46
N TRP A 89 1.64 -6.40 -21.77
CA TRP A 89 0.49 -7.29 -21.84
C TRP A 89 0.39 -8.18 -20.60
N PHE A 90 -0.85 -8.43 -20.16
CA PHE A 90 -1.18 -9.36 -19.09
C PHE A 90 -1.91 -10.60 -19.64
N SER A 91 -1.47 -11.77 -19.19
CA SER A 91 -2.07 -13.07 -19.54
C SER A 91 -2.44 -13.83 -18.28
N TYR A 92 -3.66 -14.36 -18.24
CA TYR A 92 -4.07 -15.31 -17.24
C TYR A 92 -4.24 -16.67 -17.89
N LYS A 93 -3.27 -17.57 -17.67
CA LYS A 93 -3.17 -18.84 -18.40
C LYS A 93 -3.19 -18.57 -19.91
N ASP A 94 -4.13 -19.18 -20.64
CA ASP A 94 -4.28 -19.03 -22.09
C ASP A 94 -5.09 -17.79 -22.50
N ILE A 95 -5.65 -17.03 -21.55
CA ILE A 95 -6.52 -15.88 -21.81
C ILE A 95 -5.71 -14.59 -21.69
N ARG A 96 -5.62 -13.84 -22.79
CA ARG A 96 -4.99 -12.51 -22.81
C ARG A 96 -5.97 -11.48 -22.25
N LEU A 97 -5.59 -10.80 -21.17
CA LEU A 97 -6.43 -9.85 -20.44
C LEU A 97 -6.31 -8.41 -20.97
N GLY A 98 -5.25 -8.12 -21.72
CA GLY A 98 -5.02 -6.81 -22.34
C GLY A 98 -3.59 -6.36 -22.25
#